data_AF-A0A935PWD2-F1
#
_entry.id   AF-A0A935PWD2-F1
#
_cell.length_a   1.000
_cell.length_b   1.000
_cell.length_c   1.000
_cell.angle_alpha   90.00
_cell.angle_beta   90.00
_cell.angle_gamma   90.00
#
_symmetry.space_group_name_H-M   'P 1'
#
loop_
_entity.id
_entity.type
_entity.pdbx_description
1 polymer ?
#
loop_
_entity_poly.entity_id
_entity_poly.type
_entity_poly.pdbx_seq_one_letter_code
_entity_poly.pdbx_strand_id
1 'polypeptide(L)'
;MSDIPVDVCRAPDKAGECLPKLPRLARLPINRCNLPADILGGLTYQRHPTPLQIDGVADLHRPLWALLDDIPGAGERAGRFAGYLESHFRLKQPEDAGLAAGRSGSRARASYLRVVRGWAFDSESREAAVLKGWVESRFGLSPRHHGEPLREPGSAAWQRYVEIRAQGLRGTNALESQLDLLYAYTQYELARQFPQRTHLRLYRGVNRLAEHETIQDHRQGEKVLLLNNINSFSRSRERAGEFGDDLLAVDVPLPKLAFFSQLLPGMLRGEDEYVVIGGLYRVRLARF
;
A
#
# COMPACT_ATOMS: atom_id res chain seq x y z
N MET A 1 -26.82 -38.87 -21.20
CA MET A 1 -27.29 -37.81 -20.28
C MET A 1 -26.61 -38.09 -18.96
N SER A 2 -25.62 -37.28 -18.60
CA SER A 2 -24.73 -37.51 -17.47
C SER A 2 -25.33 -36.87 -16.22
N ASP A 3 -25.87 -37.70 -15.34
CA ASP A 3 -26.30 -37.31 -14.00
C ASP A 3 -25.07 -37.04 -13.14
N ILE A 4 -24.61 -35.79 -13.12
CA ILE A 4 -23.66 -35.31 -12.10
C ILE A 4 -24.51 -34.69 -10.98
N PRO A 5 -24.47 -35.23 -9.75
CA PRO A 5 -25.15 -34.64 -8.61
C PRO A 5 -24.65 -33.20 -8.39
N VAL A 6 -25.58 -32.26 -8.30
CA VAL A 6 -25.31 -30.81 -8.15
C VAL A 6 -24.60 -30.46 -6.83
N ASP A 7 -24.43 -31.44 -5.93
CA ASP A 7 -23.88 -31.25 -4.58
C ASP A 7 -22.36 -31.47 -4.44
N VAL A 8 -21.62 -31.78 -5.50
CA VAL A 8 -20.18 -32.10 -5.39
C VAL A 8 -19.29 -30.86 -5.13
N CYS A 9 -19.83 -29.63 -5.24
CA CYS A 9 -19.03 -28.40 -5.09
C CYS A 9 -19.50 -27.46 -3.96
N ARG A 10 -20.20 -27.94 -2.93
CA ARG A 10 -20.34 -27.18 -1.68
C ARG A 10 -19.16 -27.52 -0.77
N ALA A 11 -18.10 -26.72 -0.86
CA ALA A 11 -17.22 -26.56 0.29
C ALA A 11 -18.10 -26.23 1.51
N PRO A 12 -17.81 -26.74 2.72
CA PRO A 12 -18.61 -26.40 3.89
C PRO A 12 -18.63 -24.88 4.00
N ASP A 13 -19.82 -24.29 3.79
CA ASP A 13 -20.06 -22.88 4.09
C ASP A 13 -19.52 -22.67 5.50
N LYS A 14 -18.60 -21.70 5.66
CA LYS A 14 -18.06 -21.35 6.98
C LYS A 14 -19.23 -20.94 7.87
N ALA A 15 -19.73 -21.90 8.64
CA ALA A 15 -20.70 -21.64 9.70
C ALA A 15 -20.01 -20.71 10.71
N GLY A 16 -20.49 -19.47 10.81
CA GLY A 16 -20.31 -18.67 12.02
C GLY A 16 -20.11 -17.16 11.90
N GLU A 17 -19.61 -16.61 10.80
CA GLU A 17 -19.36 -15.14 10.73
C GLU A 17 -19.66 -14.57 9.35
N CYS A 18 -20.78 -13.86 9.24
CA CYS A 18 -21.07 -13.00 8.09
C CYS A 18 -20.16 -11.77 8.17
N LEU A 19 -18.97 -11.85 7.58
CA LEU A 19 -18.05 -10.73 7.50
C LEU A 19 -18.57 -9.69 6.51
N PRO A 20 -18.50 -8.39 6.81
CA PRO A 20 -18.87 -7.34 5.88
C PRO A 20 -18.00 -7.42 4.62
N LYS A 21 -18.65 -7.25 3.46
CA LYS A 21 -17.97 -7.17 2.16
C LYS A 21 -17.35 -5.80 1.96
N LEU A 22 -16.29 -5.72 1.17
CA LEU A 22 -15.69 -4.44 0.78
C LEU A 22 -16.74 -3.62 -0.02
N PRO A 23 -17.07 -2.38 0.40
CA PRO A 23 -18.06 -1.57 -0.29
C PRO A 23 -17.73 -1.39 -1.77
N ARG A 24 -18.76 -1.39 -2.64
CA ARG A 24 -18.56 -1.32 -4.10
C ARG A 24 -17.81 -0.06 -4.55
N LEU A 25 -18.04 1.07 -3.86
CA LEU A 25 -17.38 2.36 -4.12
C LEU A 25 -15.93 2.42 -3.61
N ALA A 26 -15.47 1.43 -2.84
CA ALA A 26 -14.10 1.35 -2.36
C ALA A 26 -13.21 0.46 -3.24
N ARG A 27 -13.72 -0.02 -4.39
CA ARG A 27 -13.01 -0.94 -5.26
C ARG A 27 -13.29 -0.78 -6.76
N LEU A 28 -12.23 -0.89 -7.55
CA LEU A 28 -12.30 -1.03 -9.00
C LEU A 28 -12.66 -2.47 -9.40
N PRO A 29 -13.31 -2.67 -10.56
CA PRO A 29 -13.60 -4.00 -11.09
C PRO A 29 -12.35 -4.71 -11.64
N ILE A 30 -11.27 -3.97 -11.91
CA ILE A 30 -9.99 -4.49 -12.42
C ILE A 30 -8.84 -3.87 -11.64
N ASN A 31 -7.80 -4.66 -11.41
CA ASN A 31 -6.55 -4.24 -10.81
C ASN A 31 -5.40 -5.07 -11.41
N ARG A 32 -4.14 -4.73 -11.08
CA ARG A 32 -2.92 -5.28 -11.71
C ARG A 32 -2.09 -6.10 -10.72
N CYS A 33 -2.76 -6.98 -9.99
CA CYS A 33 -2.11 -7.94 -9.13
C CYS A 33 -2.88 -9.27 -9.14
N ASN A 34 -2.24 -10.29 -8.58
CA ASN A 34 -2.73 -11.66 -8.57
C ASN A 34 -4.05 -11.92 -7.82
N LEU A 35 -4.66 -10.91 -7.17
CA LEU A 35 -5.94 -11.04 -6.47
C LEU A 35 -6.89 -9.87 -6.77
N PRO A 36 -8.22 -10.11 -6.88
CA PRO A 36 -9.20 -9.04 -6.99
C PRO A 36 -9.26 -8.15 -5.74
N ALA A 37 -9.55 -6.86 -5.96
CA ALA A 37 -9.74 -5.86 -4.90
C ALA A 37 -10.73 -6.28 -3.79
N ASP A 38 -11.82 -6.96 -4.15
CA ASP A 38 -12.85 -7.44 -3.18
C ASP A 38 -12.30 -8.46 -2.18
N ILE A 39 -11.33 -9.26 -2.62
CA ILE A 39 -10.70 -10.29 -1.80
C ILE A 39 -9.63 -9.63 -0.95
N LEU A 40 -8.63 -9.01 -1.58
CA LEU A 40 -7.48 -8.44 -0.85
C LEU A 40 -7.89 -7.32 0.10
N GLY A 41 -8.93 -6.54 -0.22
CA GLY A 41 -9.43 -5.47 0.65
C GLY A 41 -10.41 -5.96 1.71
N GLY A 42 -10.75 -7.26 1.77
CA GLY A 42 -11.71 -7.82 2.72
C GLY A 42 -11.09 -8.37 4.02
N LEU A 43 -11.95 -8.62 5.01
CA LEU A 43 -11.54 -9.17 6.31
C LEU A 43 -11.10 -10.64 6.24
N THR A 44 -11.59 -11.42 5.27
CA THR A 44 -11.11 -12.79 5.05
C THR A 44 -9.64 -12.80 4.70
N TYR A 45 -9.21 -11.89 3.83
CA TYR A 45 -7.80 -11.74 3.48
C TYR A 45 -6.98 -11.17 4.64
N GLN A 46 -7.54 -10.24 5.44
CA GLN A 46 -6.90 -9.81 6.68
C GLN A 46 -6.60 -10.97 7.64
N ARG A 47 -7.42 -12.03 7.66
CA ARG A 47 -7.19 -13.20 8.54
C ARG A 47 -6.27 -14.25 7.92
N HIS A 48 -6.41 -14.46 6.62
CA HIS A 48 -5.74 -15.53 5.89
C HIS A 48 -5.06 -14.96 4.64
N PRO A 49 -4.00 -14.16 4.81
CA PRO A 49 -3.35 -13.53 3.67
C PRO A 49 -2.56 -14.57 2.88
N THR A 50 -2.57 -14.39 1.56
CA THR A 50 -1.68 -15.05 0.62
C THR A 50 -0.75 -14.00 -0.01
N PRO A 51 0.40 -14.38 -0.56
CA PRO A 51 1.31 -13.42 -1.21
C PRO A 51 0.58 -12.57 -2.26
N LEU A 52 0.79 -11.25 -2.21
CA LEU A 52 0.33 -10.31 -3.22
C LEU A 52 1.49 -9.98 -4.16
N GLN A 53 1.25 -10.12 -5.45
CA GLN A 53 2.25 -9.92 -6.49
C GLN A 53 1.66 -9.01 -7.55
N ILE A 54 2.36 -7.90 -7.84
CA ILE A 54 2.02 -7.01 -8.95
C ILE A 54 2.42 -7.71 -10.25
N ASP A 55 1.52 -7.66 -11.23
CA ASP A 55 1.67 -8.41 -12.48
C ASP A 55 2.96 -8.02 -13.22
N GLY A 56 3.72 -9.02 -13.66
CA GLY A 56 4.91 -8.84 -14.50
C GLY A 56 6.18 -8.36 -13.79
N VAL A 57 6.12 -7.90 -12.53
CA VAL A 57 7.32 -7.34 -11.84
C VAL A 57 8.39 -8.41 -11.58
N ALA A 58 7.98 -9.60 -11.13
CA ALA A 58 8.91 -10.69 -10.85
C ALA A 58 9.67 -11.14 -12.11
N ASP A 59 8.97 -11.23 -13.25
CA ASP A 59 9.56 -11.65 -14.52
C ASP A 59 10.42 -10.57 -15.15
N LEU A 60 9.94 -9.32 -15.19
CA LEU A 60 10.68 -8.20 -15.80
C LEU A 60 12.01 -7.93 -15.07
N HIS A 61 12.04 -8.16 -13.75
CA HIS A 61 13.20 -7.88 -12.92
C HIS A 61 13.89 -9.16 -12.40
N ARG A 62 13.71 -10.31 -13.07
CA ARG A 62 14.36 -11.57 -12.70
C ARG A 62 15.87 -11.47 -12.42
N PRO A 63 16.68 -10.74 -13.23
CA PRO A 63 18.11 -10.59 -12.94
C PRO A 63 18.41 -9.87 -11.63
N LEU A 64 17.55 -8.93 -11.20
CA LEU A 64 17.70 -8.26 -9.91
C LEU A 64 17.48 -9.24 -8.76
N TRP A 65 16.43 -10.06 -8.82
CA TRP A 65 16.12 -11.00 -7.75
C TRP A 65 17.23 -12.06 -7.59
N ALA A 66 17.71 -12.61 -8.71
CA ALA A 66 18.84 -13.53 -8.71
C ALA A 66 20.11 -12.91 -8.08
N LEU A 67 20.40 -11.63 -8.40
CA LEU A 67 21.52 -10.91 -7.77
C LEU A 67 21.34 -10.76 -6.26
N LEU A 68 20.11 -10.49 -5.80
CA LEU A 68 19.83 -10.24 -4.39
C LEU A 68 19.80 -11.52 -3.55
N ASP A 69 19.51 -12.68 -4.14
CA ASP A 69 19.44 -13.96 -3.45
C ASP A 69 20.79 -14.37 -2.83
N ASP A 70 21.88 -14.05 -3.53
CA ASP A 70 23.27 -14.36 -3.15
C ASP A 70 23.84 -13.41 -2.09
N ILE A 71 23.09 -12.38 -1.66
CA ILE A 71 23.58 -11.35 -0.74
C ILE A 71 22.94 -11.56 0.65
N PRO A 72 23.71 -11.96 1.68
CA PRO A 72 23.16 -12.21 3.01
C PRO A 72 22.75 -10.93 3.77
N GLY A 73 23.51 -9.84 3.59
CA GLY A 73 23.32 -8.60 4.33
C GLY A 73 22.20 -7.72 3.78
N ALA A 74 21.20 -7.40 4.61
CA ALA A 74 20.07 -6.54 4.22
C ALA A 74 20.52 -5.13 3.76
N GLY A 75 21.53 -4.55 4.42
CA GLY A 75 22.08 -3.26 4.02
C GLY A 75 22.75 -3.28 2.64
N GLU A 76 23.48 -4.35 2.32
CA GLU A 76 24.07 -4.50 0.99
C GLU A 76 23.00 -4.71 -0.07
N ARG A 77 21.99 -5.56 0.19
CA ARG A 77 20.84 -5.75 -0.71
C ARG A 77 20.14 -4.44 -1.01
N ALA A 78 19.90 -3.63 0.02
CA ALA A 78 19.28 -2.31 -0.13
C ALA A 78 20.12 -1.38 -1.04
N GLY A 79 21.45 -1.42 -0.90
CA GLY A 79 22.37 -0.70 -1.78
C GLY A 79 22.31 -1.17 -3.24
N ARG A 80 22.32 -2.49 -3.48
CA ARG A 80 22.20 -3.06 -4.84
C ARG A 80 20.86 -2.75 -5.48
N PHE A 81 19.78 -2.87 -4.71
CA PHE A 81 18.43 -2.52 -5.14
C PHE A 81 18.32 -1.05 -5.54
N ALA A 82 18.82 -0.13 -4.70
CA ALA A 82 18.79 1.30 -4.99
C ALA A 82 19.61 1.63 -6.26
N GLY A 83 20.79 1.02 -6.42
CA GLY A 83 21.63 1.18 -7.62
C GLY A 83 20.97 0.62 -8.88
N TYR A 84 20.23 -0.48 -8.76
CA TYR A 84 19.45 -1.05 -9.87
C TYR A 84 18.33 -0.09 -10.30
N LEU A 85 17.53 0.42 -9.36
CA LEU A 85 16.48 1.41 -9.65
C LEU A 85 17.06 2.66 -10.34
N GLU A 86 18.17 3.16 -9.82
CA GLU A 86 18.85 4.32 -10.38
C GLU A 86 19.26 4.10 -11.84
N SER A 87 19.86 2.94 -12.12
CA SER A 87 20.35 2.60 -13.46
C SER A 87 19.21 2.28 -14.42
N HIS A 88 18.26 1.45 -13.99
CA HIS A 88 17.13 1.00 -14.82
C HIS A 88 16.22 2.16 -15.23
N PHE A 89 15.95 3.09 -14.31
CA PHE A 89 15.08 4.25 -14.55
C PHE A 89 15.87 5.55 -14.82
N ARG A 90 17.17 5.47 -15.09
CA ARG A 90 18.02 6.64 -15.42
C ARG A 90 17.84 7.81 -14.45
N LEU A 91 17.73 7.54 -13.15
CA LEU A 91 17.32 8.55 -12.16
C LEU A 91 18.33 9.71 -12.02
N LYS A 92 19.62 9.48 -12.35
CA LYS A 92 20.67 10.51 -12.37
C LYS A 92 20.83 11.23 -13.71
N GLN A 93 20.38 10.62 -14.81
CA GLN A 93 20.53 11.12 -16.18
C GLN A 93 19.18 11.02 -16.91
N PRO A 94 18.16 11.78 -16.48
CA PRO A 94 16.81 11.68 -17.06
C PRO A 94 16.76 12.04 -18.55
N GLU A 95 17.75 12.73 -19.09
CA GLU A 95 17.96 12.95 -20.52
C GLU A 95 18.03 11.64 -21.32
N ASP A 96 18.65 10.60 -20.77
CA ASP A 96 18.72 9.27 -21.39
C ASP A 96 17.36 8.56 -21.40
N ALA A 97 16.41 9.04 -20.59
CA ALA A 97 15.02 8.61 -20.57
C ALA A 97 14.09 9.55 -21.36
N GLY A 98 14.66 10.43 -22.20
CA GLY A 98 13.90 11.28 -23.11
C GLY A 98 13.50 12.64 -22.54
N LEU A 99 14.09 13.07 -21.42
CA LEU A 99 13.91 14.44 -20.93
C LEU A 99 14.60 15.44 -21.87
N ALA A 100 13.82 16.34 -22.46
CA ALA A 100 14.37 17.38 -23.35
C ALA A 100 15.33 18.33 -22.62
N ALA A 101 16.43 18.69 -23.30
CA ALA A 101 17.42 19.65 -22.84
C ALA A 101 16.76 20.99 -22.43
N GLY A 102 17.21 21.57 -21.31
CA GLY A 102 16.66 22.83 -20.77
C GLY A 102 15.39 22.68 -19.91
N ARG A 103 14.82 21.46 -19.77
CA ARG A 103 13.73 21.18 -18.83
C ARG A 103 14.22 20.61 -17.49
N SER A 104 15.19 21.25 -16.85
CA SER A 104 15.77 20.83 -15.55
C SER A 104 14.92 21.21 -14.31
N GLY A 105 13.59 21.22 -14.46
CA GLY A 105 12.70 21.57 -13.36
C GLY A 105 12.61 20.47 -12.29
N SER A 106 11.98 20.78 -11.14
CA SER A 106 11.79 19.82 -10.03
C SER A 106 11.15 18.48 -10.47
N ARG A 107 10.40 18.48 -11.58
CA ARG A 107 9.75 17.32 -12.19
C ARG A 107 10.73 16.25 -12.72
N ALA A 108 11.88 16.65 -13.24
CA ALA A 108 12.93 15.72 -13.68
C ALA A 108 13.48 14.86 -12.52
N ARG A 109 13.29 15.32 -11.28
CA ARG A 109 13.72 14.66 -10.04
C ARG A 109 12.57 13.93 -9.33
N ALA A 110 11.42 13.74 -9.99
CA ALA A 110 10.31 12.97 -9.44
C ALA A 110 10.62 11.47 -9.53
N SER A 111 11.14 10.93 -8.44
CA SER A 111 11.44 9.50 -8.26
C SER A 111 10.59 8.91 -7.13
N TYR A 112 10.60 7.58 -6.99
CA TYR A 112 9.96 6.89 -5.88
C TYR A 112 10.39 7.44 -4.51
N LEU A 113 11.67 7.80 -4.32
CA LEU A 113 12.16 8.39 -3.06
C LEU A 113 11.48 9.73 -2.75
N ARG A 114 11.21 10.54 -3.78
CA ARG A 114 10.47 11.79 -3.60
C ARG A 114 9.03 11.52 -3.17
N VAL A 115 8.37 10.54 -3.78
CA VAL A 115 7.01 10.13 -3.41
C VAL A 115 6.96 9.64 -1.96
N VAL A 116 7.88 8.76 -1.58
CA VAL A 116 8.00 8.22 -0.21
C VAL A 116 8.23 9.35 0.81
N ARG A 117 9.13 10.29 0.51
CA ARG A 117 9.39 11.45 1.40
C ARG A 117 8.20 12.40 1.48
N GLY A 118 7.53 12.65 0.35
CA GLY A 118 6.34 13.48 0.31
C GLY A 118 5.19 12.88 1.10
N TRP A 119 5.00 11.56 1.03
CA TRP A 119 4.03 10.82 1.84
C TRP A 119 4.25 11.02 3.34
N ALA A 120 5.49 10.82 3.80
CA ALA A 120 5.83 10.94 5.21
C ALA A 120 5.75 12.39 5.74
N PHE A 121 5.81 13.39 4.86
CA PHE A 121 5.66 14.79 5.26
C PHE A 121 4.19 15.23 5.29
N ASP A 122 3.43 14.89 4.25
CA ASP A 122 2.03 15.30 4.11
C ASP A 122 1.25 14.26 3.28
N SER A 123 0.34 13.54 3.94
CA SER A 123 -0.52 12.52 3.31
C SER A 123 -1.56 13.10 2.35
N GLU A 124 -1.70 14.42 2.31
CA GLU A 124 -2.58 15.17 1.40
C GLU A 124 -1.79 15.94 0.32
N SER A 125 -0.47 15.70 0.23
CA SER A 125 0.40 16.28 -0.80
C SER A 125 0.18 15.68 -2.20
N ARG A 126 0.75 16.33 -3.22
CA ARG A 126 0.76 15.80 -4.59
C ARG A 126 1.42 14.43 -4.68
N GLU A 127 2.53 14.23 -3.99
CA GLU A 127 3.22 12.96 -3.89
C GLU A 127 2.33 11.88 -3.25
N ALA A 128 1.54 12.22 -2.24
CA ALA A 128 0.54 11.32 -1.66
C ALA A 128 -0.62 11.00 -2.62
N ALA A 129 -1.05 11.96 -3.45
CA ALA A 129 -2.05 11.70 -4.50
C ALA A 129 -1.55 10.67 -5.54
N VAL A 130 -0.26 10.76 -5.92
CA VAL A 130 0.38 9.76 -6.79
C VAL A 130 0.36 8.38 -6.13
N LEU A 131 0.72 8.30 -4.86
CA LEU A 131 0.77 7.03 -4.13
C LEU A 131 -0.62 6.40 -3.95
N LYS A 132 -1.63 7.20 -3.58
CA LYS A 132 -3.05 6.79 -3.52
C LYS A 132 -3.52 6.27 -4.89
N GLY A 133 -3.15 6.95 -5.97
CA GLY A 133 -3.46 6.53 -7.34
C GLY A 133 -2.75 5.26 -7.78
N TRP A 134 -1.50 5.06 -7.35
CA TRP A 134 -0.75 3.83 -7.59
C TRP A 134 -1.44 2.64 -6.92
N VAL A 135 -1.86 2.77 -5.64
CA VAL A 135 -2.58 1.69 -4.95
C VAL A 135 -3.90 1.37 -5.64
N GLU A 136 -4.67 2.39 -6.02
CA GLU A 136 -5.91 2.21 -6.76
C GLU A 136 -5.66 1.46 -8.07
N SER A 137 -4.59 1.78 -8.79
CA SER A 137 -4.25 1.10 -10.05
C SER A 137 -3.79 -0.35 -9.87
N ARG A 138 -3.02 -0.67 -8.84
CA ARG A 138 -2.37 -1.99 -8.67
C ARG A 138 -3.23 -2.97 -7.90
N PHE A 139 -3.83 -2.50 -6.81
CA PHE A 139 -4.62 -3.32 -5.89
C PHE A 139 -6.13 -3.08 -6.04
N GLY A 140 -6.53 -2.11 -6.86
CA GLY A 140 -7.94 -1.83 -7.15
C GLY A 140 -8.69 -1.20 -5.97
N LEU A 141 -7.99 -0.74 -4.93
CA LEU A 141 -8.60 -0.10 -3.77
C LEU A 141 -8.69 1.41 -3.99
N SER A 142 -9.92 1.93 -4.06
CA SER A 142 -10.14 3.35 -4.29
C SER A 142 -9.84 4.18 -3.05
N PRO A 143 -9.22 5.37 -3.20
CA PRO A 143 -8.93 6.25 -2.07
C PRO A 143 -10.24 6.74 -1.45
N ARG A 144 -10.21 6.95 -0.14
CA ARG A 144 -11.36 7.42 0.66
C ARG A 144 -11.20 8.88 1.10
N HIS A 145 -9.99 9.41 1.05
CA HIS A 145 -9.69 10.78 1.48
C HIS A 145 -8.47 11.36 0.76
N HIS A 146 -8.58 12.61 0.29
CA HIS A 146 -7.46 13.43 -0.16
C HIS A 146 -7.78 14.94 0.02
N GLY A 147 -7.37 15.54 1.13
CA GLY A 147 -7.80 16.87 1.62
C GLY A 147 -9.27 16.88 2.08
N GLU A 148 -10.12 16.18 1.35
CA GLU A 148 -11.55 16.03 1.58
C GLU A 148 -11.98 14.55 1.36
N PRO A 149 -13.16 14.14 1.88
CA PRO A 149 -13.70 12.81 1.63
C PRO A 149 -13.93 12.52 0.15
N LEU A 150 -13.46 11.35 -0.31
CA LEU A 150 -13.56 10.89 -1.70
C LEU A 150 -14.62 9.77 -1.85
N ARG A 151 -15.79 9.97 -1.24
CA ARG A 151 -16.84 8.93 -1.16
C ARG A 151 -17.58 8.72 -2.48
N GLU A 152 -17.68 9.77 -3.29
CA GLU A 152 -18.46 9.80 -4.52
C GLU A 152 -17.56 10.08 -5.73
N PRO A 153 -17.41 9.10 -6.64
CA PRO A 153 -16.74 9.32 -7.91
C PRO A 153 -17.40 10.45 -8.71
N GLY A 154 -16.61 11.35 -9.27
CA GLY A 154 -17.10 12.47 -10.09
C GLY A 154 -17.47 13.74 -9.31
N SER A 155 -17.48 13.69 -7.97
CA SER A 155 -17.62 14.87 -7.11
C SER A 155 -16.49 15.88 -7.34
N ALA A 156 -16.68 17.14 -6.92
CA ALA A 156 -15.65 18.18 -7.06
C ALA A 156 -14.34 17.82 -6.32
N ALA A 157 -14.46 17.19 -5.14
CA ALA A 157 -13.31 16.68 -4.40
C ALA A 157 -12.57 15.57 -5.17
N TRP A 158 -13.32 14.65 -5.80
CA TRP A 158 -12.75 13.62 -6.67
C TRP A 158 -12.01 14.21 -7.87
N GLN A 159 -12.60 15.21 -8.54
CA GLN A 159 -11.98 15.88 -9.68
C GLN A 159 -10.67 16.58 -9.29
N ARG A 160 -10.65 17.29 -8.15
CA ARG A 160 -9.44 17.90 -7.59
C ARG A 160 -8.36 16.86 -7.32
N TYR A 161 -8.70 15.75 -6.66
CA TYR A 161 -7.77 14.65 -6.39
C TYR A 161 -7.17 14.09 -7.70
N VAL A 162 -8.02 13.82 -8.70
CA VAL A 162 -7.56 13.29 -10.01
C VAL A 162 -6.63 14.28 -10.70
N GLU A 163 -6.93 15.59 -10.64
CA GLU A 163 -6.06 16.62 -11.19
C GLU A 163 -4.70 16.64 -10.49
N ILE A 164 -4.67 16.67 -9.16
CA ILE A 164 -3.43 16.64 -8.36
C ILE A 164 -2.59 15.40 -8.71
N ARG A 165 -3.23 14.22 -8.76
CA ARG A 165 -2.57 12.97 -9.16
C ARG A 165 -1.97 13.09 -10.56
N ALA A 166 -2.75 13.57 -11.53
CA ALA A 166 -2.30 13.73 -12.91
C ALA A 166 -1.11 14.69 -13.01
N GLN A 167 -1.15 15.80 -12.28
CA GLN A 167 -0.02 16.75 -12.20
C GLN A 167 1.23 16.10 -11.57
N GLY A 168 1.06 15.20 -10.61
CA GLY A 168 2.16 14.45 -9.98
C GLY A 168 2.81 13.42 -10.89
N LEU A 169 2.03 12.78 -11.77
CA LEU A 169 2.53 11.79 -12.73
C LEU A 169 3.07 12.41 -14.04
N ARG A 170 2.59 13.60 -14.40
CA ARG A 170 2.92 14.24 -15.67
C ARG A 170 4.43 14.50 -15.81
N GLY A 171 5.01 13.93 -16.86
CA GLY A 171 6.42 14.14 -17.21
C GLY A 171 7.40 13.46 -16.25
N THR A 172 6.94 12.42 -15.56
CA THR A 172 7.79 11.54 -14.74
C THR A 172 8.29 10.35 -15.57
N ASN A 173 9.43 9.78 -15.19
CA ASN A 173 9.96 8.60 -15.87
C ASN A 173 9.46 7.31 -15.20
N ALA A 174 8.38 6.73 -15.73
CA ALA A 174 7.83 5.45 -15.27
C ALA A 174 7.64 5.35 -13.74
N LEU A 175 7.18 6.43 -13.11
CA LEU A 175 7.14 6.55 -11.65
C LEU A 175 6.33 5.45 -10.97
N GLU A 176 5.19 5.05 -11.56
CA GLU A 176 4.39 3.96 -11.01
C GLU A 176 5.13 2.61 -11.07
N SER A 177 5.95 2.35 -12.11
CA SER A 177 6.79 1.15 -12.19
C SER A 177 7.94 1.17 -11.18
N GLN A 178 8.47 2.35 -10.83
CA GLN A 178 9.42 2.48 -9.73
C GLN A 178 8.78 2.08 -8.38
N LEU A 179 7.50 2.45 -8.16
CA LEU A 179 6.74 2.05 -6.97
C LEU A 179 6.38 0.56 -6.98
N ASP A 180 6.08 -0.01 -8.16
CA ASP A 180 5.85 -1.45 -8.33
C ASP A 180 7.08 -2.25 -7.87
N LEU A 181 8.27 -1.82 -8.29
CA LEU A 181 9.53 -2.46 -7.93
C LEU A 181 9.90 -2.24 -6.45
N LEU A 182 9.61 -1.07 -5.89
CA LEU A 182 9.73 -0.81 -4.45
C LEU A 182 8.85 -1.78 -3.64
N TYR A 183 7.59 -1.94 -4.02
CA TYR A 183 6.68 -2.88 -3.36
C TYR A 183 7.20 -4.31 -3.43
N ALA A 184 7.63 -4.77 -4.61
CA ALA A 184 8.17 -6.13 -4.77
C ALA A 184 9.41 -6.35 -3.90
N TYR A 185 10.31 -5.36 -3.81
CA TYR A 185 11.47 -5.44 -2.91
C TYR A 185 11.07 -5.43 -1.43
N THR A 186 10.05 -4.65 -1.04
CA THR A 186 9.47 -4.74 0.32
C THR A 186 9.03 -6.17 0.61
N GLN A 187 8.31 -6.83 -0.31
CA GLN A 187 7.85 -8.20 -0.11
C GLN A 187 9.01 -9.20 -0.05
N TYR A 188 10.02 -9.03 -0.90
CA TYR A 188 11.24 -9.82 -0.88
C TYR A 188 11.95 -9.74 0.48
N GLU A 189 12.14 -8.53 1.02
CA GLU A 189 12.77 -8.35 2.34
C GLU A 189 11.92 -8.88 3.49
N LEU A 190 10.60 -8.65 3.47
CA LEU A 190 9.69 -9.17 4.50
C LEU A 190 9.70 -10.70 4.56
N ALA A 191 9.73 -11.38 3.41
CA ALA A 191 9.82 -12.83 3.35
C ALA A 191 11.11 -13.38 3.99
N ARG A 192 12.23 -12.66 3.83
CA ARG A 192 13.52 -13.04 4.44
C ARG A 192 13.58 -12.70 5.94
N GLN A 193 13.02 -11.56 6.34
CA GLN A 193 13.04 -11.10 7.73
C GLN A 193 12.04 -11.84 8.61
N PHE A 194 10.89 -12.26 8.05
CA PHE A 194 9.79 -12.85 8.79
C PHE A 194 9.23 -14.12 8.12
N PRO A 195 10.04 -15.17 7.85
CA PRO A 195 9.64 -16.33 7.04
C PRO A 195 8.46 -17.13 7.62
N GLN A 196 8.24 -17.04 8.94
CA GLN A 196 7.18 -17.78 9.65
C GLN A 196 6.02 -16.89 10.10
N ARG A 197 6.01 -15.60 9.73
CA ARG A 197 4.94 -14.68 10.10
C ARG A 197 4.08 -14.35 8.89
N THR A 198 2.79 -14.21 9.14
CA THR A 198 1.82 -13.71 8.15
C THR A 198 1.38 -12.29 8.44
N HIS A 199 1.57 -11.81 9.67
CA HIS A 199 1.11 -10.51 10.16
C HIS A 199 2.17 -9.79 10.99
N LEU A 200 2.04 -8.47 11.06
CA LEU A 200 2.65 -7.62 12.09
C LEU A 200 1.58 -6.84 12.83
N ARG A 201 1.71 -6.81 14.17
CA ARG A 201 0.92 -5.91 15.00
C ARG A 201 1.48 -4.49 14.82
N LEU A 202 0.64 -3.60 14.33
CA LEU A 202 0.96 -2.18 14.13
C LEU A 202 -0.09 -1.29 14.80
N TYR A 203 0.30 -0.03 15.02
CA TYR A 203 -0.50 0.96 15.71
C TYR A 203 -0.69 2.20 14.83
N ARG A 204 -1.85 2.83 14.93
CA ARG A 204 -2.16 4.09 14.24
C ARG A 204 -2.94 5.00 15.15
N GLY A 205 -2.41 6.19 15.40
CA GLY A 205 -3.18 7.28 15.99
C GLY A 205 -4.19 7.79 14.97
N VAL A 206 -5.41 8.07 15.44
CA VAL A 206 -6.47 8.65 14.63
C VAL A 206 -7.13 9.79 15.38
N ASN A 207 -7.27 10.92 14.69
CA ASN A 207 -8.12 12.01 15.14
C ASN A 207 -9.56 11.71 14.76
N ARG A 208 -10.51 12.08 15.63
CA ARG A 208 -11.94 12.04 15.35
C ARG A 208 -12.36 10.70 14.73
N LEU A 209 -12.19 9.61 15.47
CA LEU A 209 -12.52 8.25 15.00
C LEU A 209 -13.95 8.13 14.44
N ALA A 210 -14.89 8.93 14.94
CA ALA A 210 -16.26 9.01 14.43
C ALA A 210 -16.37 9.45 12.95
N GLU A 211 -15.37 10.17 12.42
CA GLU A 211 -15.33 10.60 11.01
C GLU A 211 -14.81 9.50 10.08
N HIS A 212 -14.18 8.45 10.63
CA HIS A 212 -13.76 7.30 9.86
C HIS A 212 -14.97 6.45 9.43
N GLU A 213 -14.89 5.86 8.24
CA GLU A 213 -15.94 4.99 7.70
C GLU A 213 -16.01 3.68 8.50
N THR A 214 -16.83 3.68 9.56
CA THR A 214 -17.08 2.51 10.41
C THR A 214 -18.15 1.62 9.79
N ILE A 215 -17.78 0.38 9.47
CA ILE A 215 -18.68 -0.60 8.84
C ILE A 215 -19.40 -1.44 9.89
N GLN A 216 -18.69 -1.79 10.97
CA GLN A 216 -19.27 -2.49 12.12
C GLN A 216 -18.63 -1.99 13.41
N ASP A 217 -19.46 -1.84 14.44
CA ASP A 217 -19.05 -1.46 15.78
C ASP A 217 -19.41 -2.58 16.76
N HIS A 218 -18.42 -3.31 17.26
CA HIS A 218 -18.66 -4.38 18.22
C HIS A 218 -18.54 -3.84 19.64
N ARG A 219 -19.49 -4.24 20.51
CA ARG A 219 -19.59 -3.78 21.91
C ARG A 219 -18.34 -4.06 22.77
N GLN A 220 -17.40 -4.88 22.31
CA GLN A 220 -16.18 -5.25 23.04
C GLN A 220 -14.93 -4.42 22.66
N GLY A 221 -15.10 -3.28 21.98
CA GLY A 221 -13.97 -2.40 21.61
C GLY A 221 -13.22 -2.84 20.35
N GLU A 222 -13.75 -3.83 19.63
CA GLU A 222 -13.34 -4.15 18.26
C GLU A 222 -14.23 -3.41 17.27
N LYS A 223 -13.63 -2.81 16.24
CA LYS A 223 -14.36 -2.13 15.15
C LYS A 223 -13.90 -2.68 13.81
N VAL A 224 -14.77 -2.59 12.82
CA VAL A 224 -14.39 -2.78 11.42
C VAL A 224 -14.41 -1.42 10.76
N LEU A 225 -13.24 -0.95 10.35
CA LEU A 225 -13.07 0.32 9.65
C LEU A 225 -12.73 0.07 8.19
N LEU A 226 -13.29 0.90 7.31
CA LEU A 226 -12.77 1.09 5.97
C LEU A 226 -11.70 2.18 6.02
N LEU A 227 -10.44 1.77 5.96
CA LEU A 227 -9.32 2.70 5.93
C LEU A 227 -9.17 3.34 4.55
N ASN A 228 -8.42 4.45 4.46
CA ASN A 228 -8.00 4.98 3.17
C ASN A 228 -7.18 3.91 2.42
N ASN A 229 -7.03 4.01 1.10
CA ASN A 229 -6.37 2.94 0.35
C ASN A 229 -4.87 2.80 0.69
N ILE A 230 -4.26 3.81 1.29
CA ILE A 230 -2.90 3.76 1.87
C ILE A 230 -2.84 4.58 3.16
N ASN A 231 -2.12 4.08 4.15
CA ASN A 231 -2.13 4.62 5.52
C ASN A 231 -0.77 4.46 6.19
N SER A 232 -0.46 5.38 7.11
CA SER A 232 0.72 5.29 7.98
C SER A 232 0.40 4.56 9.28
N PHE A 233 1.30 3.69 9.69
CA PHE A 233 1.26 2.95 10.95
C PHE A 233 2.65 2.97 11.59
N SER A 234 2.72 2.67 12.89
CA SER A 234 3.98 2.48 13.60
C SER A 234 4.02 1.13 14.32
N ARG A 235 5.23 0.60 14.53
CA ARG A 235 5.45 -0.50 15.48
C ARG A 235 5.44 -0.05 16.93
N SER A 236 5.75 1.22 17.18
CA SER A 236 5.74 1.78 18.53
C SER A 236 4.36 2.31 18.86
N ARG A 237 3.81 1.78 19.95
CA ARG A 237 2.54 2.24 20.51
C ARG A 237 2.60 3.70 20.94
N GLU A 238 3.71 4.07 21.60
CA GLU A 238 3.98 5.43 22.08
C GLU A 238 4.01 6.41 20.91
N ARG A 239 4.81 6.11 19.88
CA ARG A 239 4.91 6.94 18.67
C ARG A 239 3.58 7.10 17.97
N ALA A 240 2.83 6.02 17.78
CA ALA A 240 1.49 6.10 17.18
C ALA A 240 0.53 6.94 18.03
N GLY A 241 0.72 6.97 19.36
CA GLY A 241 -0.08 7.75 20.28
C GLY A 241 0.19 9.26 20.25
N GLU A 242 1.28 9.70 19.65
CA GLU A 242 1.54 11.13 19.38
C GLU A 242 0.56 11.70 18.33
N PHE A 243 -0.09 10.83 17.54
CA PHE A 243 -0.89 11.20 16.38
C PHE A 243 -2.40 11.01 16.59
N GLY A 244 -2.95 11.58 17.66
CA GLY A 244 -4.39 11.80 17.83
C GLY A 244 -5.02 11.23 19.09
N ASP A 245 -6.33 11.39 19.19
CA ASP A 245 -7.08 11.13 20.44
C ASP A 245 -7.30 9.63 20.70
N ASP A 246 -7.44 8.85 19.64
CA ASP A 246 -7.67 7.41 19.70
C ASP A 246 -6.50 6.65 19.08
N LEU A 247 -6.17 5.51 19.67
CA LEU A 247 -5.11 4.63 19.20
C LEU A 247 -5.69 3.30 18.71
N LEU A 248 -5.44 2.97 17.45
CA LEU A 248 -5.84 1.72 16.83
C LEU A 248 -4.69 0.72 16.88
N ALA A 249 -4.98 -0.51 17.31
CA ALA A 249 -4.08 -1.66 17.19
C ALA A 249 -4.62 -2.64 16.15
N VAL A 250 -3.78 -3.01 15.18
CA VAL A 250 -4.18 -3.77 13.99
C VAL A 250 -3.16 -4.88 13.71
N ASP A 251 -3.65 -6.10 13.49
CA ASP A 251 -2.85 -7.17 12.88
C ASP A 251 -2.87 -6.97 11.37
N VAL A 252 -1.79 -6.43 10.82
CA VAL A 252 -1.65 -6.10 9.40
C VAL A 252 -0.98 -7.26 8.67
N PRO A 253 -1.61 -7.80 7.60
CA PRO A 253 -0.95 -8.79 6.75
C PRO A 253 0.35 -8.26 6.15
N LEU A 254 1.41 -9.07 6.18
CA LEU A 254 2.69 -8.71 5.55
C LEU A 254 2.54 -8.26 4.08
N PRO A 255 1.73 -8.94 3.24
CA PRO A 255 1.58 -8.52 1.84
C PRO A 255 0.89 -7.16 1.65
N LYS A 256 0.24 -6.62 2.70
CA LYS A 256 -0.34 -5.26 2.67
C LYS A 256 0.66 -4.17 3.09
N LEU A 257 1.88 -4.50 3.48
CA LEU A 257 2.91 -3.52 3.74
C LEU A 257 3.48 -3.02 2.41
N ALA A 258 3.25 -1.76 2.07
CA ALA A 258 3.74 -1.17 0.83
C ALA A 258 5.26 -0.96 0.89
N PHE A 259 5.73 -0.34 1.97
CA PHE A 259 7.13 -0.11 2.33
C PHE A 259 7.22 0.37 3.78
N PHE A 260 8.41 0.41 4.35
CA PHE A 260 8.65 0.88 5.72
C PHE A 260 9.99 1.62 5.82
N SER A 261 10.12 2.53 6.79
CA SER A 261 11.23 3.50 6.88
C SER A 261 12.63 2.89 6.91
N GLN A 262 12.78 1.68 7.46
CA GLN A 262 14.05 0.97 7.56
C GLN A 262 14.44 0.16 6.31
N LEU A 263 13.61 0.17 5.25
CA LEU A 263 13.80 -0.69 4.07
C LEU A 263 15.00 -0.27 3.20
N LEU A 264 15.21 1.04 3.00
CA LEU A 264 16.26 1.56 2.12
C LEU A 264 17.07 2.68 2.77
N PRO A 265 18.38 2.78 2.47
CA PRO A 265 19.18 3.94 2.86
C PRO A 265 18.60 5.20 2.21
N GLY A 266 18.29 6.22 3.02
CA GLY A 266 17.76 7.51 2.53
C GLY A 266 16.24 7.65 2.56
N MET A 267 15.51 6.63 3.03
CA MET A 267 14.18 6.80 3.61
C MET A 267 14.32 7.55 4.96
N LEU A 268 13.28 8.28 5.36
CA LEU A 268 13.32 9.08 6.59
C LEU A 268 13.54 8.16 7.79
N ARG A 269 14.62 8.39 8.54
CA ARG A 269 15.02 7.55 9.70
C ARG A 269 14.22 7.87 10.98
N GLY A 270 13.43 8.93 10.98
CA GLY A 270 12.89 9.54 12.21
C GLY A 270 11.71 8.81 12.82
N GLU A 271 11.01 7.97 12.05
CA GLU A 271 9.80 7.32 12.52
C GLU A 271 9.84 5.86 12.06
N ASP A 272 9.61 4.90 12.95
CA ASP A 272 9.41 3.49 12.62
C ASP A 272 8.07 3.29 11.89
N GLU A 273 7.90 4.01 10.79
CA GLU A 273 6.72 4.11 9.97
C GLU A 273 6.64 2.93 9.01
N TYR A 274 5.45 2.32 9.00
CA TYR A 274 5.03 1.30 8.06
C TYR A 274 3.90 1.89 7.24
N VAL A 275 4.07 1.91 5.92
CA VAL A 275 3.04 2.33 4.99
C VAL A 275 2.24 1.12 4.55
N VAL A 276 0.94 1.18 4.76
CA VAL A 276 0.03 0.02 4.72
C VAL A 276 -1.09 0.25 3.70
N ILE A 277 -1.26 -0.71 2.79
CA ILE A 277 -2.38 -0.82 1.86
C ILE A 277 -3.68 -1.05 2.65
N GLY A 278 -4.70 -0.30 2.29
CA GLY A 278 -5.97 -0.18 2.99
C GLY A 278 -6.99 -1.29 2.73
N GLY A 279 -8.25 -0.86 2.66
CA GLY A 279 -9.43 -1.72 2.64
C GLY A 279 -10.05 -1.87 4.02
N LEU A 280 -10.81 -2.94 4.22
CA LEU A 280 -11.39 -3.29 5.50
C LEU A 280 -10.33 -3.81 6.45
N TYR A 281 -10.36 -3.29 7.67
CA TYR A 281 -9.56 -3.78 8.78
C TYR A 281 -10.43 -3.92 10.02
N ARG A 282 -10.33 -5.08 10.66
CA ARG A 282 -10.67 -5.22 12.07
C ARG A 282 -9.58 -4.57 12.90
N VAL A 283 -9.99 -3.64 13.76
CA VAL A 283 -9.11 -2.86 14.62
C VAL A 283 -9.56 -3.01 16.07
N ARG A 284 -8.60 -2.89 17.00
CA ARG A 284 -8.87 -2.83 18.44
C ARG A 284 -8.51 -1.45 18.96
N LEU A 285 -9.38 -0.86 19.76
CA LEU A 285 -9.04 0.39 20.44
C LEU A 285 -8.05 0.09 21.57
N ALA A 286 -6.85 0.63 21.47
CA ALA A 286 -5.80 0.51 22.45
C ALA A 286 -5.82 1.72 23.39
N ARG A 287 -6.69 1.69 24.41
CA ARG A 287 -6.72 2.75 25.45
C ARG A 287 -5.37 2.86 26.13
N PHE A 288 -4.79 4.05 26.17
CA PHE A 288 -3.54 4.35 26.89
C PHE A 288 -3.56 3.79 28.31
#